data_AF-A0A840IY32-F1
#
_entry.id   AF-A0A840IY32-F1
#
_cell.length_a   1.000
_cell.length_b   1.000
_cell.length_c   1.000
_cell.angle_alpha   90.00
_cell.angle_beta   90.00
_cell.angle_gamma   90.00
#
_symmetry.space_group_name_H-M   'P 1'
#
loop_
_entity.id
_entity.type
_entity.pdbx_description
1 polymer ?
#
loop_
_entity_poly.entity_id
_entity_poly.type
_entity_poly.pdbx_seq_one_letter_code
_entity_poly.pdbx_strand_id
1 'polypeptide(L)'
;MAGGHRVDTEALTKAAKALGELPRSTVQQPLSAVKDVQIAKGDFGEAHSGNFDPYHSGVLRLAGMVDGYLRASDAFAQRLNSAGGQYRAGEEANTEAVERNGQ
;
A
#
# COMPACT_ATOMS: atom_id res chain seq x y z
N MET A 1 -2.15 -36.10 -13.53
CA MET A 1 -2.88 -34.82 -13.65
C MET A 1 -2.34 -33.90 -12.57
N ALA A 2 -1.46 -32.98 -12.93
CA ALA A 2 -0.79 -32.10 -11.97
C ALA A 2 -1.82 -31.16 -11.35
N GLY A 3 -2.04 -31.29 -10.05
CA GLY A 3 -2.87 -30.39 -9.25
C GLY A 3 -2.24 -29.01 -9.18
N GLY A 4 -2.41 -28.21 -10.24
CA GLY A 4 -2.05 -26.80 -10.23
C GLY A 4 -3.02 -26.06 -9.33
N HIS A 5 -2.50 -25.45 -8.27
CA HIS A 5 -3.28 -24.51 -7.46
C HIS A 5 -3.79 -23.40 -8.39
N ARG A 6 -5.09 -23.42 -8.71
CA ARG A 6 -5.75 -22.30 -9.38
C ARG A 6 -5.68 -21.12 -8.43
N VAL A 7 -4.74 -20.22 -8.68
CA VAL A 7 -4.70 -18.95 -7.98
C VAL A 7 -5.88 -18.14 -8.50
N ASP A 8 -6.82 -17.82 -7.62
CA ASP A 8 -7.98 -17.01 -7.94
C ASP A 8 -7.52 -15.58 -8.26
N THR A 9 -7.43 -15.27 -9.55
CA THR A 9 -6.95 -13.97 -10.04
C THR A 9 -7.90 -12.83 -9.69
N GLU A 10 -9.20 -13.11 -9.49
CA GLU A 10 -10.16 -12.13 -8.99
C GLU A 10 -9.90 -11.80 -7.53
N ALA A 11 -9.64 -12.83 -6.70
CA ALA A 11 -9.27 -12.64 -5.31
C ALA A 11 -7.96 -11.84 -5.16
N LEU A 12 -6.96 -12.11 -6.00
CA LEU A 12 -5.71 -11.32 -6.05
C LEU A 12 -5.97 -9.86 -6.43
N THR A 13 -6.79 -9.62 -7.44
CA THR A 13 -7.11 -8.27 -7.92
C THR A 13 -7.88 -7.49 -6.83
N LYS A 14 -8.82 -8.14 -6.15
CA LYS A 14 -9.56 -7.56 -5.03
C LYS A 14 -8.65 -7.24 -3.84
N ALA A 15 -7.73 -8.14 -3.51
CA ALA A 15 -6.72 -7.91 -2.47
C ALA A 15 -5.81 -6.73 -2.84
N ALA A 16 -5.32 -6.66 -4.08
CA ALA A 16 -4.50 -5.55 -4.56
C ALA A 16 -5.24 -4.21 -4.45
N LYS A 17 -6.50 -4.16 -4.88
CA LYS A 17 -7.33 -2.95 -4.77
C LYS A 17 -7.53 -2.54 -3.31
N ALA A 18 -7.88 -3.48 -2.44
CA ALA A 18 -8.04 -3.23 -1.01
C ALA A 18 -6.74 -2.68 -0.38
N LEU A 19 -5.58 -3.25 -0.73
CA LEU A 19 -4.28 -2.82 -0.21
C LEU A 19 -3.84 -1.44 -0.74
N GLY A 20 -4.23 -1.06 -1.95
CA GLY A 20 -3.95 0.28 -2.48
C GLY A 20 -4.89 1.35 -1.91
N GLU A 21 -6.18 1.04 -1.78
CA GLU A 21 -7.22 2.03 -1.47
C GLU A 21 -7.46 2.22 0.04
N LEU A 22 -7.62 1.14 0.82
CA LEU A 22 -7.96 1.23 2.24
C LEU A 22 -6.91 1.98 3.07
N PRO A 23 -5.60 1.67 2.94
CA PRO A 23 -4.56 2.41 3.65
C PRO A 23 -4.62 3.90 3.33
N ARG A 24 -4.73 4.24 2.03
CA ARG A 24 -4.78 5.63 1.58
C ARG A 24 -6.00 6.35 2.14
N SER A 25 -7.20 5.79 1.99
CA SER A 25 -8.44 6.43 2.46
C SER A 25 -8.47 6.60 3.98
N THR A 26 -7.86 5.68 4.72
CA THR A 26 -7.86 5.69 6.19
C THR A 26 -6.88 6.73 6.75
N VAL A 27 -5.70 6.85 6.16
CA VAL A 27 -4.62 7.65 6.77
C VAL A 27 -4.37 9.00 6.10
N GLN A 28 -4.89 9.25 4.90
CA GLN A 28 -4.59 10.48 4.16
C GLN A 28 -5.08 11.75 4.88
N GLN A 29 -6.30 11.74 5.42
CA GLN A 29 -6.83 12.88 6.17
C GLN A 29 -6.14 13.06 7.54
N PRO A 30 -5.98 12.03 8.39
CA PRO A 30 -5.22 12.16 9.64
C PRO A 30 -3.76 12.61 9.41
N LEU A 31 -3.09 12.08 8.39
CA LEU A 31 -1.72 12.46 8.06
C LEU A 31 -1.62 13.93 7.66
N SER A 32 -2.57 14.41 6.85
CA SER A 32 -2.62 15.83 6.46
C SER A 32 -2.84 16.70 7.70
N ALA A 33 -3.80 16.34 8.57
CA ALA A 33 -4.04 17.06 9.81
C ALA A 33 -2.80 17.12 10.71
N VAL A 34 -2.04 16.03 10.82
CA VAL A 34 -0.79 15.99 11.60
C VAL A 34 0.31 16.87 10.98
N LYS A 35 0.39 16.91 9.64
CA LYS A 35 1.34 17.78 8.91
C LYS A 35 0.94 19.26 8.97
N ASP A 36 -0.36 19.55 9.04
CA ASP A 36 -0.92 20.91 9.05
C ASP A 36 -0.94 21.53 10.45
N VAL A 37 -0.60 20.77 11.50
CA VAL A 37 -0.47 21.31 12.86
C VAL A 37 0.72 22.27 12.91
N GLN A 38 0.41 23.56 12.79
CA GLN A 38 1.35 24.66 12.91
C GLN A 38 1.54 25.06 14.38
N ILE A 39 1.96 24.11 15.23
CA ILE A 39 2.45 24.49 16.57
C ILE A 39 3.87 24.99 16.40
N ALA A 40 4.11 26.23 16.79
CA ALA A 40 5.42 26.85 16.83
C ALA A 40 6.05 26.70 18.23
N LYS A 41 7.38 26.86 18.30
CA LYS A 41 8.11 26.82 19.58
C LYS A 41 7.57 27.81 20.62
N GLY A 42 7.07 28.96 20.17
CA GLY A 42 6.47 29.98 21.04
C GLY A 42 5.18 29.53 21.73
N ASP A 43 4.44 28.60 21.13
CA ASP A 43 3.16 28.11 21.66
C ASP A 43 3.35 27.23 22.91
N PHE A 44 4.55 26.71 23.13
CA PHE A 44 4.92 25.98 24.35
C PHE A 44 5.21 26.93 25.53
N GLY A 45 5.38 28.23 25.29
CA GLY A 45 5.85 29.19 26.29
C GLY A 45 7.35 29.04 26.63
N GLU A 46 7.96 30.08 27.20
CA GLU A 46 9.41 30.13 27.48
C GLU A 46 9.88 28.94 28.33
N ALA A 47 9.12 28.61 29.38
CA ALA A 47 9.45 27.54 30.32
C ALA A 47 9.44 26.12 29.72
N HIS A 48 8.74 25.91 28.60
CA HIS A 48 8.61 24.60 27.96
C HIS A 48 9.06 24.59 26.50
N SER A 49 9.72 25.65 26.03
CA SER A 49 10.22 25.76 24.66
C SER A 49 11.19 24.63 24.27
N GLY A 50 11.85 23.99 25.24
CA GLY A 50 12.67 22.79 25.02
C GLY A 50 11.88 21.54 24.61
N ASN A 51 10.56 21.51 24.82
CA ASN A 51 9.70 20.39 24.40
C ASN A 51 9.30 20.46 22.93
N PHE A 52 9.55 21.60 22.26
CA PHE A 52 9.20 21.78 20.86
C PHE A 52 9.95 20.81 19.93
N ASP A 53 11.27 20.69 20.08
CA ASP A 53 12.10 19.82 19.23
C ASP A 53 11.69 18.33 19.32
N PRO A 54 11.50 17.72 20.51
CA PRO A 54 11.01 16.35 20.60
C PRO A 54 9.57 16.19 20.09
N TYR A 55 8.70 17.18 20.29
CA TYR A 55 7.35 17.16 19.70
C TYR A 55 7.41 17.15 18.16
N HIS A 56 8.11 18.12 17.58
CA HIS A 56 8.20 18.31 16.13
C HIS A 56 8.88 17.12 15.45
N SER A 57 9.97 16.61 16.02
CA SER A 57 10.62 15.39 15.51
C SER A 57 9.73 14.15 15.61
N GLY A 58 8.94 14.03 16.68
CA GLY A 58 7.94 12.97 16.84
C GLY A 58 6.85 13.00 15.75
N VAL A 59 6.31 14.20 15.48
CA VAL A 59 5.33 14.44 14.41
C VAL A 59 5.89 14.04 13.04
N LEU A 60 7.10 14.51 12.70
CA LEU A 60 7.75 14.17 11.44
C LEU A 60 8.02 12.67 11.31
N ARG A 61 8.44 12.02 12.41
CA ARG A 61 8.69 10.58 12.41
C ARG A 61 7.41 9.78 12.19
N LEU A 62 6.32 10.15 12.85
CA LEU A 62 5.02 9.52 12.64
C LEU A 62 4.57 9.67 11.19
N ALA A 63 4.67 10.89 10.65
CA ALA A 63 4.32 11.18 9.27
C ALA A 63 5.13 10.33 8.28
N GLY A 64 6.45 10.21 8.48
CA GLY A 64 7.33 9.38 7.67
C GLY A 64 7.00 7.88 7.74
N MET A 65 6.59 7.38 8.91
CA MET A 65 6.15 5.98 9.06
C MET A 65 4.87 5.70 8.27
N VAL A 66 3.90 6.61 8.32
CA VAL A 66 2.64 6.48 7.55
C VAL A 66 2.92 6.55 6.05
N ASP A 67 3.76 7.49 5.60
CA ASP A 67 4.17 7.57 4.19
C ASP A 67 4.89 6.29 3.74
N GLY A 68 5.75 5.71 4.59
CA GLY A 68 6.40 4.42 4.33
C GLY A 68 5.42 3.25 4.23
N TYR A 69 4.45 3.19 5.13
CA TYR A 69 3.39 2.18 5.09
C TYR A 69 2.57 2.27 3.80
N LEU A 70 2.16 3.47 3.38
CA LEU A 70 1.44 3.69 2.13
C LEU A 70 2.23 3.20 0.90
N ARG A 71 3.53 3.49 0.85
CA ARG A 71 4.42 3.02 -0.24
C ARG A 71 4.54 1.50 -0.25
N ALA A 72 4.68 0.88 0.92
CA ALA A 72 4.79 -0.58 1.03
C ALA A 72 3.50 -1.27 0.58
N SER A 73 2.34 -0.74 0.99
CA SER A 73 1.03 -1.22 0.58
C SER A 73 0.81 -1.09 -0.93
N ASP A 74 1.18 0.04 -1.53
CA ASP A 74 1.10 0.24 -2.99
C ASP A 74 2.03 -0.71 -3.76
N ALA A 75 3.28 -0.88 -3.31
CA ALA A 75 4.22 -1.82 -3.91
C ALA A 75 3.71 -3.27 -3.83
N PHE A 76 3.06 -3.65 -2.71
CA PHE A 76 2.48 -4.97 -2.55
C PHE A 76 1.25 -5.16 -3.46
N ALA A 77 0.39 -4.15 -3.58
CA ALA A 77 -0.73 -4.16 -4.52
C ALA A 77 -0.27 -4.32 -5.98
N GLN A 78 0.79 -3.61 -6.39
CA GLN A 78 1.38 -3.74 -7.72
C GLN A 78 1.91 -5.15 -8.00
N ARG A 79 2.55 -5.78 -7.01
CA ARG A 79 3.03 -7.17 -7.11
C ARG A 79 1.87 -8.16 -7.27
N LEU A 80 0.78 -7.99 -6.51
CA LEU A 80 -0.41 -8.83 -6.64
C LEU A 80 -1.07 -8.69 -8.01
N ASN A 81 -1.20 -7.46 -8.54
CA ASN A 81 -1.71 -7.24 -9.89
C ASN A 81 -0.81 -7.86 -10.96
N SER A 82 0.51 -7.75 -10.81
CA SER A 82 1.48 -8.35 -11.73
C SER A 82 1.40 -9.87 -11.73
N ALA A 83 1.30 -10.48 -10.55
CA ALA A 83 1.12 -11.93 -10.40
C ALA A 83 -0.20 -12.39 -11.04
N GLY A 84 -1.31 -11.68 -10.80
CA GLY A 84 -2.60 -11.97 -11.42
C GLY A 84 -2.54 -11.92 -12.95
N GLY A 85 -1.83 -10.95 -13.52
CA GLY A 85 -1.60 -10.85 -14.97
C GLY A 85 -0.79 -12.03 -15.54
N GLN A 86 0.26 -12.45 -14.84
CA GLN A 86 1.08 -13.61 -15.24
C GLN A 86 0.27 -14.91 -15.18
N TYR A 87 -0.58 -15.10 -14.17
CA TYR A 87 -1.45 -16.27 -14.09
C TYR A 87 -2.45 -16.30 -15.24
N ARG A 88 -3.09 -15.18 -15.58
CA ARG A 88 -4.02 -15.09 -16.72
C ARG A 88 -3.34 -15.40 -18.04
N ALA A 89 -2.17 -14.80 -18.30
CA ALA A 89 -1.41 -15.06 -19.52
C ALA A 89 -0.96 -16.53 -19.63
N GLY A 90 -0.61 -17.16 -18.50
CA GLY A 90 -0.29 -18.58 -18.44
C GLY A 90 -1.48 -19.49 -18.73
N GLU A 91 -2.68 -19.16 -18.22
CA GLU A 91 -3.91 -19.90 -18.51
C GLU A 91 -4.35 -19.75 -19.98
N GLU A 92 -4.26 -18.54 -20.55
CA GLU A 92 -4.55 -18.27 -21.97
C GLU A 92 -3.60 -19.05 -22.89
N ALA A 93 -2.29 -18.99 -22.64
CA ALA A 93 -1.29 -19.71 -23.43
C ALA A 93 -1.47 -21.23 -23.35
N ASN A 94 -1.84 -21.76 -22.18
CA ASN A 94 -2.11 -23.18 -22.01
C ASN A 94 -3.40 -23.62 -22.73
N THR A 95 -4.42 -22.77 -22.73
CA THR A 95 -5.68 -23.02 -23.45
C THR A 95 -5.43 -23.06 -24.96
N GLU A 96 -4.74 -22.06 -25.51
CA GLU A 96 -4.38 -22.03 -26.94
C GLU A 96 -3.48 -23.21 -27.37
N ALA A 97 -2.57 -23.65 -26.50
CA ALA A 97 -1.70 -24.78 -26.79
C ALA A 97 -2.46 -26.12 -26.79
N VAL A 98 -3.46 -26.27 -25.92
CA VAL A 98 -4.34 -27.46 -25.90
C VAL A 98 -5.23 -27.48 -27.14
N GLU A 99 -5.80 -26.34 -27.54
CA GLU A 99 -6.63 -26.24 -28.75
C GLU A 99 -5.83 -26.55 -30.03
N ARG A 100 -4.57 -26.12 -30.11
CA ARG A 100 -3.69 -26.40 -31.25
C ARG A 100 -3.18 -27.84 -31.33
N ASN A 101 -3.00 -28.52 -30.20
CA ASN A 101 -2.54 -29.92 -30.17
C ASN A 101 -3.69 -30.95 -30.15
N GLY A 102 -4.94 -30.49 -30.04
CA GLY A 102 -6.14 -31.33 -30.05
C GLY A 102 -6.80 -31.51 -31.43
N GLN A 103 -6.20 -30.97 -32.50
CA GLN A 103 -6.55 -31.18 -33.90
C GLN A 103 -5.53 -32.09 -34.58
#